data_AF-A0A8T4T1H1-F1
#
_entry.id   AF-A0A8T4T1H1-F1
#
_cell.length_a   1.000
_cell.length_b   1.000
_cell.length_c   1.000
_cell.angle_alpha   90.00
_cell.angle_beta   90.00
_cell.angle_gamma   90.00
#
_symmetry.space_group_name_H-M   'P 1'
#
loop_
_entity.id
_entity.type
_entity.pdbx_description
1 polymer ?
#
loop_
_entity_poly.entity_id
_entity_poly.type
_entity_poly.pdbx_seq_one_letter_code
_entity_poly.pdbx_strand_id
1 'polypeptide(L)'
;MFGKLLKKVDKWPSKKQYLFFLALILIPNLLRQIVYFISFLKTGYTDFIISGETIRIYGSGKFIFGALEEILIGIIFSLLWFKFDRLKFLSYGWISDAAFDFLSVLTYFIFGAPILSLLGLNNTWHFLLRELILFYIISGPILAKLRVNIKKLVVAYSVFGIIVLIVALLY
;
A
#
# COMPACT_ATOMS: atom_id res chain seq x y z
N MET A 1 5.03 28.13 -10.27
CA MET A 1 3.94 27.45 -9.52
C MET A 1 4.42 26.44 -8.47
N PHE A 2 5.60 25.81 -8.64
CA PHE A 2 6.16 24.82 -7.69
C PHE A 2 6.64 25.38 -6.34
N GLY A 3 6.99 26.67 -6.24
CA GLY A 3 7.50 27.27 -5.00
C GLY A 3 6.53 27.23 -3.81
N LYS A 4 5.20 27.12 -4.06
CA LYS A 4 4.20 26.97 -2.99
C LYS A 4 4.04 25.52 -2.51
N LEU A 5 4.49 24.52 -3.27
CA LEU A 5 4.33 23.10 -2.92
C LEU A 5 5.31 22.66 -1.82
N LEU A 6 6.48 23.29 -1.74
CA LEU A 6 7.58 22.92 -0.85
C LEU A 6 7.68 23.84 0.36
N LYS A 7 6.55 24.23 0.99
CA LYS A 7 6.62 24.93 2.28
C LYS A 7 7.25 23.96 3.28
N LYS A 8 8.54 24.20 3.55
CA LYS A 8 9.36 23.36 4.40
C LYS A 8 8.90 23.52 5.85
N VAL A 9 8.85 22.42 6.58
CA VAL A 9 8.66 22.48 8.04
C VAL A 9 10.03 22.79 8.65
N ASP A 10 10.12 23.86 9.43
CA ASP A 10 11.40 24.35 9.97
C ASP A 10 11.96 23.47 11.09
N LYS A 11 11.10 22.73 11.79
CA LYS A 11 11.48 21.85 12.89
C LYS A 11 11.40 20.38 12.50
N TRP A 12 12.54 19.70 12.52
CA TRP A 12 12.61 18.25 12.34
C TRP A 12 11.99 17.50 13.52
N PRO A 13 11.32 16.35 13.27
CA PRO A 13 10.86 15.47 14.34
C PRO A 13 12.02 14.90 15.15
N SER A 14 11.76 14.48 16.38
CA SER A 14 12.72 13.67 17.12
C SER A 14 12.90 12.30 16.44
N LYS A 15 14.05 11.65 16.66
CA LYS A 15 14.33 10.29 16.16
C LYS A 15 13.20 9.31 16.53
N LYS A 16 12.67 9.41 17.76
CA LYS A 16 11.55 8.59 18.24
C LYS A 16 10.27 8.82 17.43
N GLN A 17 9.94 10.08 17.13
CA GLN A 17 8.75 10.41 16.33
C GLN A 17 8.88 9.92 14.89
N TYR A 18 10.06 10.07 14.29
CA TYR A 18 10.33 9.57 12.94
C TYR A 18 10.21 8.05 12.87
N LEU A 19 10.92 7.33 13.75
CA LEU A 19 10.88 5.87 13.77
C LEU A 19 9.48 5.33 14.09
N PHE A 20 8.75 5.97 14.99
CA PHE A 20 7.37 5.61 15.28
C PHE A 20 6.47 5.77 14.04
N PHE A 21 6.59 6.88 13.32
CA PHE A 21 5.80 7.09 12.10
C PHE A 21 6.20 6.12 10.99
N LEU A 22 7.49 5.88 10.79
CA LEU A 22 8.00 4.89 9.83
C LEU A 22 7.42 3.50 10.12
N ALA A 23 7.52 3.05 11.37
CA ALA A 23 6.94 1.77 11.78
C ALA A 23 5.42 1.75 11.54
N LEU A 24 4.71 2.83 11.90
CA LEU A 24 3.27 2.95 11.72
C LEU A 24 2.85 2.73 10.25
N ILE A 25 3.49 3.40 9.30
CA ILE A 25 3.11 3.30 7.89
C ILE A 25 3.60 2.01 7.23
N LEU A 26 4.62 1.35 7.79
CA LEU A 26 5.13 0.08 7.29
C LEU A 26 4.23 -1.10 7.64
N ILE A 27 3.54 -1.10 8.78
CA ILE A 27 2.73 -2.24 9.23
C ILE A 27 1.77 -2.76 8.14
N PRO A 28 0.87 -1.94 7.54
CA PRO A 28 -0.05 -2.45 6.53
C PRO A 28 0.65 -2.90 5.25
N ASN A 29 1.75 -2.23 4.86
CA ASN A 29 2.49 -2.56 3.63
C ASN A 29 3.32 -3.85 3.76
N LEU A 30 3.92 -4.09 4.93
CA LEU A 30 4.59 -5.37 5.22
C LEU A 30 3.57 -6.50 5.37
N LEU A 31 2.42 -6.22 5.99
CA LEU A 31 1.32 -7.19 6.06
C LEU A 31 0.81 -7.56 4.66
N ARG A 32 0.73 -6.61 3.72
CA ARG A 32 0.47 -6.88 2.30
C ARG A 32 1.44 -7.92 1.74
N GLN A 33 2.74 -7.75 1.94
CA GLN A 33 3.74 -8.70 1.44
C GLN A 33 3.56 -10.10 2.05
N ILE A 34 3.19 -10.18 3.33
CA ILE A 34 2.87 -11.46 3.98
C ILE A 34 1.62 -12.10 3.34
N VAL A 35 0.56 -11.32 3.15
CA VAL A 35 -0.68 -11.80 2.52
C VAL A 35 -0.42 -12.32 1.10
N TYR A 36 0.35 -11.58 0.30
CA TYR A 36 0.76 -12.03 -1.04
C TYR A 36 1.54 -13.33 -0.99
N PHE A 37 2.49 -13.46 -0.06
CA PHE A 37 3.32 -14.64 0.03
C PHE A 37 2.49 -15.88 0.37
N ILE A 38 1.63 -15.77 1.39
CA ILE A 38 0.74 -16.87 1.78
C ILE A 38 -0.24 -17.22 0.67
N SER A 39 -0.83 -16.22 0.01
CA SER A 39 -1.76 -16.44 -1.11
C SER A 39 -1.08 -17.13 -2.29
N PHE A 40 0.16 -16.76 -2.60
CA PHE A 40 0.97 -17.41 -3.62
C PHE A 40 1.28 -18.87 -3.27
N LEU A 41 1.71 -19.15 -2.03
CA LEU A 41 1.96 -20.52 -1.58
C LEU A 41 0.72 -21.42 -1.66
N LYS A 42 -0.47 -20.85 -1.44
CA LYS A 42 -1.74 -21.58 -1.46
C LYS A 42 -2.26 -21.84 -2.87
N THR A 43 -2.17 -20.84 -3.73
CA THR A 43 -2.83 -20.87 -5.03
C THR A 43 -1.87 -21.24 -6.17
N GLY A 44 -0.58 -20.95 -6.02
CA GLY A 44 0.41 -21.02 -7.09
C GLY A 44 0.31 -19.89 -8.12
N TYR A 45 -0.63 -18.96 -7.95
CA TYR A 45 -0.90 -17.86 -8.89
C TYR A 45 -0.51 -16.51 -8.30
N THR A 46 -0.35 -15.51 -9.18
CA THR A 46 -0.05 -14.11 -8.80
C THR A 46 -1.07 -13.13 -9.35
N ASP A 47 -2.23 -13.60 -9.81
CA ASP A 47 -3.23 -12.79 -10.51
C ASP A 47 -3.90 -11.75 -9.60
N PHE A 48 -3.82 -11.95 -8.28
CA PHE A 48 -4.22 -10.96 -7.27
C PHE A 48 -3.21 -9.81 -7.11
N ILE A 49 -2.01 -9.92 -7.72
CA ILE A 49 -0.96 -8.90 -7.74
C ILE A 49 -1.01 -8.19 -9.10
N ILE A 50 -1.28 -6.89 -9.08
CA ILE A 50 -1.36 -6.07 -10.31
C ILE A 50 -0.11 -5.19 -10.46
N SER A 51 1.07 -5.73 -10.12
CA SER A 51 2.37 -5.08 -10.30
C SER A 51 3.32 -6.04 -10.97
N GLY A 52 3.80 -5.68 -12.16
CA GLY A 52 4.72 -6.53 -12.94
C GLY A 52 6.09 -6.72 -12.27
N GLU A 53 6.49 -5.81 -11.37
CA GLU A 53 7.69 -5.98 -10.54
C GLU A 53 7.44 -7.01 -9.44
N THR A 54 6.35 -6.85 -8.69
CA THR A 54 5.99 -7.76 -7.61
C THR A 54 5.75 -9.17 -8.14
N ILE A 55 5.08 -9.34 -9.29
CA ILE A 55 4.94 -10.64 -9.96
C ILE A 55 6.31 -11.28 -10.24
N ARG A 56 7.29 -10.51 -10.75
CA ARG A 56 8.65 -11.00 -11.03
C ARG A 56 9.41 -11.39 -9.75
N ILE A 57 9.25 -10.63 -8.68
CA ILE A 57 9.86 -10.93 -7.38
C ILE A 57 9.33 -12.28 -6.85
N TYR A 58 8.02 -12.47 -6.91
CA TYR A 58 7.36 -13.66 -6.37
C TYR A 58 7.62 -14.89 -7.25
N GLY A 59 7.53 -14.74 -8.57
CA GLY A 59 7.86 -15.81 -9.52
C GLY A 59 9.33 -16.25 -9.50
N SER A 60 10.24 -15.43 -8.95
CA SER A 60 11.66 -15.78 -8.78
C SER A 60 12.02 -16.26 -7.37
N GLY A 61 11.04 -16.43 -6.47
CA GLY A 61 11.26 -16.88 -5.09
C GLY A 61 11.95 -15.85 -4.19
N LYS A 62 12.04 -14.60 -4.63
CA LYS A 62 12.83 -13.52 -4.01
C LYS A 62 12.00 -12.65 -3.06
N PHE A 63 11.11 -13.26 -2.26
CA PHE A 63 10.10 -12.56 -1.45
C PHE A 63 10.65 -11.44 -0.55
N ILE A 64 11.87 -11.60 -0.02
CA ILE A 64 12.50 -10.58 0.83
C ILE A 64 12.73 -9.25 0.11
N PHE A 65 12.92 -9.27 -1.22
CA PHE A 65 13.10 -8.05 -2.00
C PHE A 65 11.83 -7.20 -2.03
N GLY A 66 10.64 -7.81 -2.04
CA GLY A 66 9.38 -7.08 -1.93
C GLY A 66 9.25 -6.36 -0.59
N ALA A 67 9.60 -7.02 0.52
CA ALA A 67 9.62 -6.37 1.84
C ALA A 67 10.65 -5.22 1.93
N LEU A 68 11.82 -5.39 1.33
CA LEU A 68 12.86 -4.35 1.29
C LEU A 68 12.41 -3.14 0.47
N GLU A 69 11.71 -3.35 -0.64
CA GLU A 69 11.10 -2.29 -1.45
C GLU A 69 10.13 -1.44 -0.61
N GLU A 70 9.21 -2.08 0.14
CA GLU A 70 8.28 -1.36 1.02
C GLU A 70 9.01 -0.56 2.10
N ILE A 71 10.11 -1.10 2.65
CA ILE A 71 10.92 -0.40 3.65
C ILE A 71 11.55 0.86 3.04
N LEU A 72 12.09 0.77 1.83
CA LEU A 72 12.68 1.91 1.13
C LEU A 72 11.63 2.98 0.82
N ILE A 73 10.47 2.59 0.30
CA ILE A 73 9.34 3.49 0.03
C ILE A 73 8.86 4.15 1.34
N GLY A 74 8.74 3.36 2.42
CA GLY A 74 8.35 3.85 3.74
C GLY A 74 9.32 4.88 4.30
N ILE A 75 10.63 4.69 4.12
CA ILE A 75 11.66 5.68 4.49
C ILE A 75 11.42 6.97 3.70
N ILE A 76 11.27 6.90 2.38
CA ILE A 76 11.05 8.07 1.54
C ILE A 76 9.77 8.81 1.96
N PHE A 77 8.65 8.11 2.13
CA PHE A 77 7.38 8.73 2.51
C PHE A 77 7.39 9.28 3.92
N SER A 78 8.12 8.65 4.86
CA SER A 78 8.36 9.22 6.19
C SER A 78 9.14 10.53 6.11
N LEU A 79 10.19 10.59 5.29
CA LEU A 79 10.94 11.83 5.06
C LEU A 79 10.06 12.92 4.47
N LEU A 80 9.26 12.59 3.44
CA LEU A 80 8.35 13.54 2.79
C LEU A 80 7.26 14.04 3.74
N TRP A 81 6.70 13.16 4.58
CA TRP A 81 5.66 13.51 5.56
C TRP A 81 6.09 14.62 6.52
N PHE A 82 7.31 14.52 7.06
CA PHE A 82 7.83 15.50 8.02
C PHE A 82 8.41 16.74 7.34
N LYS A 83 8.93 16.61 6.11
CA LYS A 83 9.57 17.72 5.40
C LYS A 83 8.59 18.61 4.64
N PHE A 84 7.51 18.04 4.10
CA PHE A 84 6.59 18.72 3.19
C PHE A 84 5.13 18.41 3.54
N ASP A 85 4.45 19.38 4.17
CA ASP A 85 3.05 19.22 4.60
C ASP A 85 2.11 18.84 3.45
N ARG A 86 2.35 19.39 2.26
CA ARG A 86 1.55 19.12 1.06
C ARG A 86 1.82 17.77 0.41
N LEU A 87 2.91 17.07 0.77
CA LEU A 87 3.22 15.73 0.22
C LEU A 87 2.75 14.60 1.15
N LYS A 88 2.10 14.94 2.27
CA LYS A 88 1.51 13.95 3.19
C LYS A 88 0.49 13.04 2.53
N PHE A 89 -0.15 13.48 1.43
CA PHE A 89 -1.07 12.65 0.66
C PHE A 89 -0.42 11.39 0.10
N LEU A 90 0.90 11.38 -0.15
CA LEU A 90 1.60 10.20 -0.64
C LEU A 90 1.54 9.07 0.39
N SER A 91 1.76 9.36 1.67
CA SER A 91 1.62 8.36 2.74
C SER A 91 0.19 7.87 2.89
N TYR A 92 -0.81 8.74 2.74
CA TYR A 92 -2.22 8.31 2.76
C TYR A 92 -2.58 7.42 1.57
N GLY A 93 -2.12 7.78 0.37
CA GLY A 93 -2.31 7.00 -0.84
C GLY A 93 -1.71 5.61 -0.68
N TRP A 94 -0.43 5.54 -0.31
CA TRP A 94 0.30 4.29 -0.15
C TRP A 94 -0.29 3.35 0.91
N ILE A 95 -0.72 3.88 2.06
CA ILE A 95 -1.40 3.07 3.08
C ILE A 95 -2.75 2.54 2.55
N SER A 96 -3.44 3.31 1.71
CA SER A 96 -4.71 2.91 1.10
C SER A 96 -4.53 1.89 -0.04
N ASP A 97 -3.39 1.94 -0.73
CA ASP A 97 -3.00 0.95 -1.74
C ASP A 97 -2.91 -0.47 -1.12
N ALA A 98 -2.28 -0.60 0.05
CA ALA A 98 -2.27 -1.87 0.79
C ALA A 98 -3.68 -2.39 1.12
N ALA A 99 -4.63 -1.51 1.47
CA ALA A 99 -6.01 -1.93 1.74
C ALA A 99 -6.71 -2.46 0.49
N PHE A 100 -6.45 -1.86 -0.67
CA PHE A 100 -7.01 -2.35 -1.93
C PHE A 100 -6.42 -3.68 -2.36
N ASP A 101 -5.18 -3.94 -1.99
CA ASP A 101 -4.52 -5.22 -2.26
C ASP A 101 -5.09 -6.34 -1.39
N PHE A 102 -5.38 -6.06 -0.13
CA PHE A 102 -6.16 -6.98 0.71
C PHE A 102 -7.52 -7.29 0.07
N LEU A 103 -8.21 -6.27 -0.46
CA LEU A 103 -9.48 -6.47 -1.15
C LEU A 103 -9.30 -7.31 -2.42
N SER A 104 -8.26 -7.06 -3.21
CA SER A 104 -7.96 -7.81 -4.44
C SER A 104 -7.72 -9.30 -4.14
N VAL A 105 -6.92 -9.60 -3.12
CA VAL A 105 -6.69 -10.97 -2.62
C VAL A 105 -8.00 -11.60 -2.13
N LEU A 106 -8.78 -10.88 -1.32
CA LEU A 106 -10.06 -11.39 -0.82
C LEU A 106 -11.02 -11.73 -1.96
N THR A 107 -11.15 -10.85 -2.95
CA THR A 107 -12.00 -11.09 -4.12
C THR A 107 -11.51 -12.27 -4.94
N TYR A 108 -10.20 -12.49 -5.04
CA TYR A 108 -9.64 -13.66 -5.71
C TYR A 108 -10.05 -14.96 -5.00
N PHE A 109 -9.96 -15.02 -3.67
CA PHE A 109 -10.38 -16.22 -2.93
C PHE A 109 -11.89 -16.48 -3.00
N ILE A 110 -12.73 -15.45 -3.11
CA ILE A 110 -14.19 -15.60 -3.17
C ILE A 110 -14.69 -15.90 -4.59
N PHE A 111 -14.16 -15.21 -5.59
CA PHE A 111 -14.69 -15.19 -6.96
C PHE A 111 -13.74 -15.75 -8.02
N GLY A 112 -12.50 -16.10 -7.65
CA GLY A 112 -11.46 -16.54 -8.60
C GLY A 112 -10.87 -15.43 -9.46
N ALA A 113 -11.18 -14.16 -9.19
CA ALA A 113 -10.68 -13.02 -9.94
C ALA A 113 -10.49 -11.77 -9.04
N PRO A 114 -9.47 -10.93 -9.29
CA PRO A 114 -9.29 -9.68 -8.56
C PRO A 114 -10.36 -8.66 -8.97
N ILE A 115 -10.71 -7.74 -8.05
CA ILE A 115 -11.83 -6.81 -8.20
C ILE A 115 -11.81 -5.97 -9.49
N LEU A 116 -10.63 -5.53 -9.96
CA LEU A 116 -10.55 -4.73 -11.19
C LEU A 116 -10.80 -5.57 -12.44
N SER A 117 -10.41 -6.85 -12.45
CA SER A 117 -10.70 -7.75 -13.57
C SER A 117 -12.19 -8.01 -13.75
N LEU A 118 -12.98 -7.90 -12.67
CA LEU A 118 -14.44 -7.95 -12.74
C LEU A 118 -15.04 -6.75 -13.48
N LEU A 119 -14.28 -5.65 -13.66
CA LEU A 119 -14.71 -4.46 -14.41
C LEU A 119 -14.42 -4.55 -15.91
N GLY A 120 -13.82 -5.65 -16.39
CA GLY A 120 -13.56 -5.87 -17.82
C GLY A 120 -12.49 -4.97 -18.42
N LEU A 121 -11.65 -4.34 -17.59
CA LEU A 121 -10.57 -3.46 -18.05
C LEU A 121 -9.35 -4.29 -18.46
N ASN A 122 -8.53 -3.74 -19.37
CA ASN A 122 -7.27 -4.36 -19.75
C ASN A 122 -6.18 -4.13 -18.68
N ASN A 123 -5.10 -4.91 -18.74
CA ASN A 123 -4.02 -4.88 -17.75
C ASN A 123 -3.34 -3.50 -17.60
N THR A 124 -3.25 -2.71 -18.68
CA THR A 124 -2.65 -1.37 -18.64
C THR A 124 -3.54 -0.39 -17.85
N TRP A 125 -4.86 -0.43 -18.07
CA TRP A 125 -5.81 0.38 -17.32
C TRP A 125 -5.91 -0.06 -15.87
N HIS A 126 -5.82 -1.36 -15.57
CA HIS A 126 -5.71 -1.85 -14.20
C HIS A 126 -4.52 -1.25 -13.47
N PHE A 127 -3.34 -1.33 -14.09
CA PHE A 127 -2.12 -0.78 -13.51
C PHE A 127 -2.25 0.72 -13.27
N LEU A 128 -2.67 1.50 -14.28
CA LEU A 128 -2.80 2.96 -14.15
C LEU A 128 -3.83 3.38 -13.10
N LEU A 129 -4.99 2.73 -13.07
CA LEU A 129 -6.04 3.06 -12.12
C LEU A 129 -5.61 2.74 -10.69
N ARG A 130 -5.04 1.55 -10.47
CA ARG A 130 -4.58 1.12 -9.14
C ARG A 130 -3.37 1.93 -8.69
N GLU A 131 -2.27 1.85 -9.43
CA GLU A 131 -0.95 2.32 -8.98
C GLU A 131 -0.82 3.84 -8.96
N LEU A 132 -1.68 4.58 -9.67
CA LEU A 132 -1.56 6.03 -9.78
C LEU A 132 -2.85 6.77 -9.42
N ILE A 133 -3.95 6.45 -10.10
CA ILE A 133 -5.15 7.30 -10.05
C ILE A 133 -5.89 7.15 -8.71
N LEU A 134 -6.26 5.93 -8.33
CA LEU A 134 -7.09 5.68 -7.16
C LEU A 134 -6.41 6.12 -5.87
N PHE A 135 -5.10 5.86 -5.71
CA PHE A 135 -4.41 6.14 -4.46
C PHE A 135 -3.73 7.50 -4.41
N TYR A 136 -3.01 7.89 -5.45
CA TYR A 136 -2.18 9.09 -5.38
C TYR A 136 -2.86 10.33 -5.96
N ILE A 137 -3.84 10.18 -6.84
CA ILE A 137 -4.63 11.30 -7.41
C ILE A 137 -5.94 11.50 -6.65
N ILE A 138 -6.59 10.42 -6.19
CA ILE A 138 -7.92 10.48 -5.56
C ILE A 138 -7.83 10.30 -4.03
N SER A 139 -7.60 9.10 -3.53
CA SER A 139 -7.81 8.78 -2.12
C SER A 139 -6.80 9.46 -1.19
N GLY A 140 -5.52 9.45 -1.53
CA GLY A 140 -4.46 10.12 -0.78
C GLY A 140 -4.74 11.61 -0.59
N PRO A 141 -4.99 12.38 -1.67
CA PRO A 141 -5.35 13.80 -1.56
C PRO A 141 -6.64 14.04 -0.76
N ILE A 142 -7.68 13.22 -0.93
CA ILE A 142 -8.93 13.33 -0.17
C ILE A 142 -8.67 13.11 1.32
N LEU A 143 -8.00 12.02 1.69
CA LEU A 143 -7.71 11.67 3.08
C LEU A 143 -6.81 12.72 3.75
N ALA A 144 -5.82 13.24 3.02
CA ALA A 144 -4.96 14.32 3.49
C ALA A 144 -5.75 15.62 3.72
N LYS A 145 -6.63 15.99 2.78
CA LYS A 145 -7.49 17.19 2.88
C LYS A 145 -8.47 17.09 4.04
N LEU A 146 -9.07 15.91 4.25
CA LEU A 146 -9.96 15.62 5.37
C LEU A 146 -9.23 15.47 6.71
N ARG A 147 -7.89 15.48 6.71
CA ARG A 147 -7.04 15.31 7.90
C ARG A 147 -7.42 14.06 8.70
N VAL A 148 -7.72 12.98 7.98
CA VAL A 148 -8.08 11.71 8.62
C VAL A 148 -6.93 11.25 9.52
N ASN A 149 -7.24 10.72 10.70
CA ASN A 149 -6.20 10.25 11.60
C ASN A 149 -5.49 9.02 11.00
N ILE A 150 -4.25 9.22 10.53
CA ILE A 150 -3.46 8.16 9.89
C ILE A 150 -3.25 6.93 10.78
N LYS A 151 -3.19 7.09 12.12
CA LYS A 151 -3.10 5.94 13.03
C LYS A 151 -4.36 5.09 12.97
N LYS A 152 -5.55 5.72 12.90
CA LYS A 152 -6.82 5.00 12.79
C LYS A 152 -6.92 4.26 11.45
N LEU A 153 -6.45 4.88 10.36
CA LEU A 153 -6.40 4.21 9.05
C LEU A 153 -5.48 3.00 9.07
N VAL A 154 -4.27 3.15 9.61
CA VAL A 154 -3.30 2.06 9.75
C VAL A 154 -3.93 0.90 10.54
N VAL A 155 -4.53 1.18 11.71
CA VAL A 155 -5.21 0.13 12.49
C VAL A 155 -6.32 -0.54 11.69
N ALA A 156 -7.20 0.23 11.06
CA ALA A 156 -8.32 -0.32 10.28
C ALA A 156 -7.83 -1.22 9.14
N TYR A 157 -6.84 -0.77 8.38
CA TYR A 157 -6.30 -1.53 7.24
C TYR A 157 -5.45 -2.72 7.68
N SER A 158 -4.73 -2.63 8.80
CA SER A 158 -4.04 -3.78 9.37
C SER A 158 -5.03 -4.84 9.88
N VAL A 159 -6.12 -4.44 10.54
CA VAL A 159 -7.18 -5.38 10.94
C VAL A 159 -7.80 -6.03 9.71
N PHE A 160 -8.09 -5.25 8.66
CA PHE A 160 -8.60 -5.80 7.41
C PHE A 160 -7.61 -6.80 6.78
N GLY A 161 -6.32 -6.46 6.72
CA GLY A 161 -5.28 -7.36 6.22
C GLY A 161 -5.14 -8.64 7.04
N ILE A 162 -5.31 -8.58 8.36
CA ILE A 162 -5.30 -9.78 9.22
C ILE A 162 -6.51 -10.67 8.90
N ILE A 163 -7.70 -10.08 8.70
CA ILE A 163 -8.88 -10.84 8.30
C ILE A 163 -8.63 -11.53 6.96
N VAL A 164 -8.10 -10.82 5.96
CA VAL A 164 -7.77 -11.39 4.65
C VAL A 164 -6.70 -12.47 4.75
N LEU A 165 -5.69 -12.29 5.60
CA LEU A 165 -4.68 -13.31 5.88
C LEU A 165 -5.31 -14.59 6.45
N ILE A 166 -6.25 -14.46 7.41
CA ILE A 166 -6.96 -15.61 7.97
C ILE A 166 -7.76 -16.32 6.88
N VAL A 167 -8.47 -15.59 6.01
CA VAL A 167 -9.17 -16.18 4.87
C VAL A 167 -8.21 -16.94 3.96
N ALA A 168 -7.08 -16.34 3.59
CA ALA A 168 -6.07 -16.96 2.75
C ALA A 168 -5.42 -18.21 3.38
N LEU A 169 -5.36 -18.30 4.72
CA LEU A 169 -4.86 -19.49 5.42
C LEU A 169 -5.87 -20.65 5.45
N LEU A 170 -7.17 -20.32 5.51
CA LEU A 170 -8.25 -21.29 5.64
C LEU A 170 -8.67 -21.91 4.30
N TYR A 171 -8.56 -21.17 3.20
CA TYR A 171 -8.74 -21.67 1.84
C TYR A 171 -7.45 -22.36 1.34
#